data_AF-A0AA36JCL7-F1
#
_entry.id   AF-A0AA36JCL7-F1
#
_cell.length_a   1.000
_cell.length_b   1.000
_cell.length_c   1.000
_cell.angle_alpha   90.00
_cell.angle_beta   90.00
_cell.angle_gamma   90.00
#
_symmetry.space_group_name_H-M   'P 1'
#
loop_
_entity.id
_entity.type
_entity.pdbx_description
1 polymer ?
#
loop_
_entity_poly.entity_id
_entity_poly.type
_entity_poly.pdbx_seq_one_letter_code
_entity_poly.pdbx_strand_id
1 'polypeptide(L)'
;MRAAQLSKSLGRGVAKACLDGQTKDTMAHYVKMVVRGCDRSGWPMRRVFIKHLAQVASRSIKAGDVAGSSKASECLAEFGNVGGWKYVVTWLGEKPDVNKWPSGAVLDQLGTCLTAKAPVQLFALLHAALTSSSFNFSARSLGRLERIMAKAVAPAFQLQTLEQSLALVREVAACGRVKDRFQFVLHLMDFALEIKQEMDTQKSSRWTEMQQKLQGFLACPRVQGKVSKDSWQALAALEDDLMDTLKNTIDQHLQSSKEHEQSLEEKQQQQFEKDTLAKMDQDRQVIWSLLHEGELKEKHKAGLQKCLGRIRSMYELMQKVEPTRPCLEAWDAARAAVQSYGEMPVRCTKAFQWLQRKQLGHLGSLLDSAGLLEHLHRLGDADFGQGFPLRGRQLLLAAVEADALSKDDLKPKLDEVPEGWEQRTSRHLNLQYFQSLEAAGKMQWEWPLPKKLLPWRKGPDATDHLCQQRDEDSLLSEHKKTLSGPKGRRPYLEGQRCLLCMRDADDIHMASREHSQQMMYWKQLSDRLAMVCLDFRKVSHQDKPQTGLTTAWRGELWQALKVDPSPPRRVLAVFWLRAVLPQLAAPTPSHDTTTGLQALLDEAFTAASEMPKVDAMVVEKAQGA
;
A
#
# COMPACT_ATOMS: atom_id res chain seq x y z
N MET A 1 -83.61 -40.15 -29.29
CA MET A 1 -84.63 -39.47 -30.11
C MET A 1 -84.56 -37.93 -30.07
N ARG A 2 -84.54 -37.27 -28.89
CA ARG A 2 -84.59 -35.79 -28.78
C ARG A 2 -83.46 -35.02 -29.52
N ALA A 3 -82.22 -35.52 -29.52
CA ALA A 3 -81.10 -34.86 -30.22
C ALA A 3 -81.22 -34.88 -31.76
N ALA A 4 -81.78 -35.95 -32.34
CA ALA A 4 -82.01 -36.06 -33.79
C ALA A 4 -83.17 -35.14 -34.25
N GLN A 5 -84.22 -34.99 -33.43
CA GLN A 5 -85.27 -34.00 -33.66
C GLN A 5 -84.77 -32.56 -33.53
N LEU A 6 -83.89 -32.29 -32.57
CA LEU A 6 -83.24 -30.97 -32.44
C LEU A 6 -82.37 -30.66 -33.66
N SER A 7 -81.55 -31.61 -34.13
CA SER A 7 -80.74 -31.46 -35.35
C SER A 7 -81.62 -31.17 -36.58
N LYS A 8 -82.72 -31.91 -36.75
CA LYS A 8 -83.69 -31.72 -37.84
C LYS A 8 -84.49 -30.41 -37.74
N SER A 9 -84.53 -29.78 -36.55
CA SER A 9 -85.19 -28.49 -36.29
C SER A 9 -84.24 -27.30 -36.46
N LEU A 10 -82.99 -27.45 -35.99
CA LEU A 10 -81.89 -26.51 -36.23
C LEU A 10 -81.54 -26.43 -37.73
N GLY A 11 -81.50 -27.57 -38.43
CA GLY A 11 -81.27 -27.62 -39.88
C GLY A 11 -82.37 -26.98 -40.72
N ARG A 12 -83.61 -26.90 -40.19
CA ARG A 12 -84.75 -26.23 -40.82
C ARG A 12 -84.82 -24.72 -40.53
N GLY A 13 -83.86 -24.16 -39.79
CA GLY A 13 -83.80 -22.72 -39.51
C GLY A 13 -84.89 -22.23 -38.56
N VAL A 14 -85.55 -23.12 -37.80
CA VAL A 14 -86.57 -22.75 -36.81
C VAL A 14 -85.87 -22.19 -35.56
N ALA A 15 -85.29 -20.99 -35.70
CA ALA A 15 -84.52 -20.34 -34.64
C ALA A 15 -85.35 -20.05 -33.38
N LYS A 16 -86.68 -19.94 -33.52
CA LYS A 16 -87.62 -19.57 -32.45
C LYS A 16 -87.69 -20.61 -31.33
N ALA A 17 -87.79 -21.91 -31.67
CA ALA A 17 -87.91 -22.99 -30.69
C ALA A 17 -86.62 -23.25 -29.87
N CYS A 18 -85.44 -22.92 -30.40
CA CYS A 18 -84.18 -23.00 -29.64
C CYS A 18 -83.95 -21.77 -28.76
N LEU A 19 -84.41 -20.58 -29.18
CA LEU A 19 -84.28 -19.34 -28.41
C LEU A 19 -85.21 -19.29 -27.19
N ASP A 20 -86.43 -19.79 -27.32
CA ASP A 20 -87.43 -19.73 -26.25
C ASP A 20 -87.15 -20.69 -25.08
N GLY A 21 -86.27 -21.69 -25.30
CA GLY A 21 -85.85 -22.67 -24.29
C GLY A 21 -84.46 -22.46 -23.72
N GLN A 22 -83.81 -21.32 -23.99
CA GLN A 22 -82.47 -20.95 -23.52
C GLN A 22 -82.57 -19.98 -22.33
N THR A 23 -83.13 -20.44 -21.21
CA THR A 23 -83.09 -19.69 -19.95
C THR A 23 -81.84 -20.05 -19.16
N LYS A 24 -81.56 -19.27 -18.10
CA LYS A 24 -80.49 -19.56 -17.14
C LYS A 24 -80.49 -21.02 -16.67
N ASP A 25 -81.69 -21.55 -16.40
CA ASP A 25 -81.88 -22.88 -15.80
C ASP A 25 -81.75 -24.03 -16.81
N THR A 26 -81.95 -23.77 -18.11
CA THR A 26 -81.97 -24.83 -19.14
C THR A 26 -80.70 -24.85 -20.00
N MET A 27 -79.86 -23.82 -19.92
CA MET A 27 -78.69 -23.64 -20.78
C MET A 27 -77.68 -24.79 -20.67
N ALA A 28 -77.39 -25.27 -19.46
CA ALA A 28 -76.45 -26.38 -19.26
C ALA A 28 -76.91 -27.69 -19.93
N HIS A 29 -78.22 -28.00 -19.86
CA HIS A 29 -78.79 -29.17 -20.51
C HIS A 29 -78.79 -29.01 -22.04
N TYR A 30 -79.12 -27.81 -22.52
CA TYR A 30 -79.08 -27.45 -23.94
C TYR A 30 -77.68 -27.65 -24.53
N VAL A 31 -76.63 -27.10 -23.89
CA VAL A 31 -75.24 -27.23 -24.35
C VAL A 31 -74.81 -28.69 -24.40
N LYS A 32 -75.08 -29.50 -23.36
CA LYS A 32 -74.76 -30.94 -23.36
C LYS A 32 -75.45 -31.69 -24.51
N MET A 33 -76.71 -31.36 -24.80
CA MET A 33 -77.46 -31.98 -25.89
C MET A 33 -76.89 -31.61 -27.26
N VAL A 34 -76.58 -30.33 -27.48
CA VAL A 34 -76.00 -29.83 -28.73
C VAL A 34 -74.61 -30.42 -28.97
N VAL A 35 -73.74 -30.41 -27.96
CA VAL A 35 -72.38 -30.97 -28.05
C VAL A 35 -72.44 -32.44 -28.43
N ARG A 36 -73.27 -33.26 -27.75
CA ARG A 36 -73.46 -34.67 -28.13
C ARG A 36 -73.97 -34.85 -29.56
N GLY A 37 -74.79 -33.92 -30.06
CA GLY A 37 -75.23 -33.90 -31.45
C GLY A 37 -74.10 -33.57 -32.42
N CYS A 38 -73.29 -32.56 -32.09
CA CYS A 38 -72.10 -32.16 -32.85
C CYS A 38 -71.01 -33.25 -32.87
N ASP A 39 -70.85 -34.00 -31.79
CA ASP A 39 -69.87 -35.11 -31.71
C ASP A 39 -70.31 -36.30 -32.57
N ARG A 40 -71.61 -36.62 -32.57
CA ARG A 40 -72.17 -37.73 -33.37
C ARG A 40 -72.25 -37.45 -34.86
N SER A 41 -72.52 -36.20 -35.23
CA SER A 41 -72.82 -35.81 -36.61
C SER A 41 -71.73 -34.93 -37.24
N GLY A 42 -70.65 -34.65 -36.51
CA GLY A 42 -69.48 -33.92 -37.01
C GLY A 42 -69.79 -32.51 -37.53
N TRP A 43 -69.00 -32.06 -38.52
CA TRP A 43 -69.08 -30.74 -39.12
C TRP A 43 -70.45 -30.34 -39.71
N PRO A 44 -71.23 -31.22 -40.34
CA PRO A 44 -72.60 -30.89 -40.77
C PRO A 44 -73.45 -30.27 -39.64
N MET A 45 -73.41 -30.85 -38.44
CA MET A 45 -74.16 -30.35 -37.28
C MET A 45 -73.48 -29.12 -36.64
N ARG A 46 -72.15 -29.13 -36.53
CA ARG A 46 -71.39 -27.98 -36.00
C ARG A 46 -71.63 -26.71 -36.84
N ARG A 47 -71.67 -26.84 -38.17
CA ARG A 47 -71.93 -25.74 -39.10
C ARG A 47 -73.30 -25.11 -38.89
N VAL A 48 -74.34 -25.94 -38.75
CA VAL A 48 -75.70 -25.48 -38.47
C VAL A 48 -75.74 -24.75 -37.12
N PHE A 49 -75.08 -25.29 -36.11
CA PHE A 49 -75.04 -24.69 -34.78
C PHE A 49 -74.27 -23.37 -34.73
N ILE A 50 -73.10 -23.27 -35.36
CA ILE A 50 -72.33 -22.01 -35.45
C ILE A 50 -73.13 -20.94 -36.22
N LYS A 51 -73.83 -21.32 -37.29
CA LYS A 51 -74.75 -20.42 -38.00
C LYS A 51 -75.88 -19.93 -37.09
N HIS A 52 -76.43 -20.80 -36.25
CA HIS A 52 -77.43 -20.42 -35.26
C HIS A 52 -76.84 -19.42 -34.25
N LEU A 53 -75.65 -19.68 -33.69
CA LEU A 53 -74.99 -18.75 -32.77
C LEU A 53 -74.76 -17.37 -33.40
N ALA A 54 -74.33 -17.30 -34.66
CA ALA A 54 -74.15 -16.04 -35.39
C ALA A 54 -75.48 -15.26 -35.55
N GLN A 55 -76.59 -15.97 -35.81
CA GLN A 55 -77.92 -15.38 -35.91
C GLN A 55 -78.44 -14.87 -34.55
N VAL A 56 -78.23 -15.63 -33.48
CA VAL A 56 -78.56 -15.20 -32.11
C VAL A 56 -77.80 -13.92 -31.77
N ALA A 57 -76.50 -13.90 -32.04
CA ALA A 57 -75.65 -12.74 -31.79
C ALA A 57 -76.06 -11.50 -32.59
N SER A 58 -76.47 -11.67 -33.84
CA SER A 58 -76.94 -10.54 -34.66
C SER A 58 -78.27 -9.94 -34.21
N ARG A 59 -79.15 -10.74 -33.60
CA ARG A 59 -80.40 -10.25 -33.01
C ARG A 59 -80.15 -9.40 -31.78
N SER A 60 -79.12 -9.73 -31.01
CA SER A 60 -78.69 -8.95 -29.85
C SER A 60 -78.29 -7.52 -30.23
N ILE A 61 -77.55 -7.34 -31.34
CA ILE A 61 -77.08 -6.01 -31.79
C ILE A 61 -78.21 -5.14 -32.36
N LYS A 62 -79.15 -5.73 -33.14
CA LYS A 62 -80.26 -4.97 -33.74
C LYS A 62 -81.23 -4.40 -32.71
N ALA A 63 -81.21 -4.90 -31.47
CA ALA A 63 -82.03 -4.39 -30.37
C ALA A 63 -81.47 -3.12 -29.71
N GLY A 64 -80.29 -2.64 -30.12
CA GLY A 64 -79.67 -1.42 -29.59
C GLY A 64 -79.14 -1.61 -28.16
N ASP A 65 -77.86 -1.89 -28.00
CA ASP A 65 -77.19 -1.84 -26.69
C ASP A 65 -77.04 -0.36 -26.26
N VAL A 66 -78.15 0.20 -25.79
CA VAL A 66 -78.18 1.33 -24.86
C VAL A 66 -79.07 0.85 -23.71
N ALA A 67 -78.42 0.37 -22.65
CA ALA A 67 -79.02 -0.14 -21.41
C ALA A 67 -79.73 -1.52 -21.48
N GLY A 68 -78.97 -2.58 -21.13
CA GLY A 68 -79.45 -3.71 -20.32
C GLY A 68 -80.58 -4.61 -20.87
N SER A 69 -80.24 -5.87 -21.14
CA SER A 69 -81.12 -7.04 -21.36
C SER A 69 -81.89 -7.12 -22.68
N SER A 70 -81.18 -7.40 -23.79
CA SER A 70 -81.80 -8.26 -24.81
C SER A 70 -81.62 -9.73 -24.39
N LYS A 71 -82.70 -10.52 -24.40
CA LYS A 71 -82.66 -11.98 -24.10
C LYS A 71 -81.55 -12.70 -24.89
N ALA A 72 -81.27 -12.27 -26.11
CA ALA A 72 -80.24 -12.87 -26.96
C ALA A 72 -78.80 -12.57 -26.49
N SER A 73 -78.54 -11.44 -25.83
CA SER A 73 -77.24 -11.14 -25.20
C SER A 73 -77.03 -11.98 -23.94
N GLU A 74 -78.09 -12.13 -23.12
CA GLU A 74 -78.09 -13.00 -21.94
C GLU A 74 -77.88 -14.47 -22.32
N CYS A 75 -78.52 -14.96 -23.39
CA CYS A 75 -78.31 -16.33 -23.89
C CYS A 75 -76.84 -16.59 -24.26
N LEU A 76 -76.14 -15.64 -24.87
CA LEU A 76 -74.74 -15.80 -25.26
C LEU A 76 -73.79 -15.70 -24.07
N ALA A 77 -74.09 -14.82 -23.11
CA ALA A 77 -73.37 -14.75 -21.84
C ALA A 77 -73.52 -16.07 -21.06
N GLU A 78 -74.75 -16.58 -20.95
CA GLU A 78 -75.03 -17.81 -20.22
C GLU A 78 -74.49 -19.05 -20.92
N PHE A 79 -74.55 -19.09 -22.26
CA PHE A 79 -73.86 -20.10 -23.07
C PHE A 79 -72.36 -20.13 -22.75
N GLY A 80 -71.75 -18.97 -22.56
CA GLY A 80 -70.37 -18.85 -22.10
C GLY A 80 -70.17 -19.34 -20.67
N ASN A 81 -71.04 -18.92 -19.74
CA ASN A 81 -70.97 -19.29 -18.32
C ASN A 81 -71.02 -20.80 -18.10
N VAL A 82 -71.80 -21.54 -18.91
CA VAL A 82 -71.86 -23.01 -18.83
C VAL A 82 -70.75 -23.73 -19.63
N GLY A 83 -69.75 -23.00 -20.13
CA GLY A 83 -68.60 -23.55 -20.84
C GLY A 83 -68.84 -23.86 -22.33
N GLY A 84 -69.93 -23.36 -22.92
CA GLY A 84 -70.26 -23.58 -24.34
C GLY A 84 -69.19 -23.09 -25.30
N TRP A 85 -68.53 -21.97 -25.00
CA TRP A 85 -67.45 -21.42 -25.84
C TRP A 85 -66.24 -22.36 -25.95
N LYS A 86 -65.95 -23.16 -24.92
CA LYS A 86 -64.84 -24.12 -24.94
C LYS A 86 -64.96 -25.09 -26.13
N TYR A 87 -66.16 -25.58 -26.40
CA TYR A 87 -66.42 -26.49 -27.50
C TYR A 87 -66.29 -25.80 -28.86
N VAL A 88 -66.78 -24.56 -28.98
CA VAL A 88 -66.65 -23.77 -30.20
C VAL A 88 -65.18 -23.47 -30.51
N VAL A 89 -64.39 -23.14 -29.50
CA VAL A 89 -62.92 -22.98 -29.59
C VAL A 89 -62.28 -24.28 -30.06
N THR A 90 -62.63 -25.44 -29.47
CA THR A 90 -62.09 -26.73 -29.92
C THR A 90 -62.43 -27.02 -31.39
N TRP A 91 -63.66 -26.76 -31.83
CA TRP A 91 -64.05 -27.01 -33.22
C TRP A 91 -63.37 -26.06 -34.20
N LEU A 92 -63.28 -24.77 -33.87
CA LEU A 92 -62.58 -23.78 -34.70
C LEU A 92 -61.05 -23.87 -34.58
N GLY A 93 -60.52 -24.69 -33.67
CA GLY A 93 -59.11 -25.04 -33.58
C GLY A 93 -58.67 -26.08 -34.62
N GLU A 94 -59.61 -26.78 -35.26
CA GLU A 94 -59.30 -27.70 -36.36
C GLU A 94 -58.80 -26.91 -37.60
N LYS A 95 -58.13 -27.59 -38.55
CA LYS A 95 -57.66 -26.92 -39.77
C LYS A 95 -58.88 -26.46 -40.62
N PRO A 96 -58.92 -25.20 -41.10
CA PRO A 96 -60.03 -24.72 -41.92
C PRO A 96 -60.21 -25.53 -43.22
N ASP A 97 -61.42 -26.03 -43.45
CA ASP A 97 -61.83 -26.77 -44.65
C ASP A 97 -63.10 -26.14 -45.25
N VAL A 98 -62.97 -25.56 -46.45
CA VAL A 98 -64.02 -24.80 -47.15
C VAL A 98 -65.31 -25.60 -47.34
N ASN A 99 -65.19 -26.92 -47.47
CA ASN A 99 -66.33 -27.80 -47.75
C ASN A 99 -67.06 -28.23 -46.47
N LYS A 100 -66.42 -28.12 -45.31
CA LYS A 100 -66.96 -28.60 -44.02
C LYS A 100 -67.31 -27.46 -43.06
N TRP A 101 -66.59 -26.35 -43.15
CA TRP A 101 -66.73 -25.23 -42.24
C TRP A 101 -67.95 -24.35 -42.56
N PRO A 102 -68.42 -23.54 -41.59
CA PRO A 102 -69.31 -22.43 -41.88
C PRO A 102 -68.71 -21.50 -42.94
N SER A 103 -69.56 -20.90 -43.76
CA SER A 103 -69.10 -19.92 -44.75
C SER A 103 -68.45 -18.71 -44.06
N GLY A 104 -67.52 -18.07 -44.75
CA GLY A 104 -66.86 -16.86 -44.28
C GLY A 104 -67.81 -15.78 -43.75
N ALA A 105 -68.93 -15.54 -44.46
CA ALA A 105 -69.97 -14.61 -44.02
C ALA A 105 -70.61 -14.97 -42.66
N VAL A 106 -70.78 -16.26 -42.36
CA VAL A 106 -71.31 -16.71 -41.05
C VAL A 106 -70.29 -16.48 -39.95
N LEU A 107 -69.01 -16.75 -40.22
CA LEU A 107 -67.92 -16.52 -39.27
C LEU A 107 -67.71 -15.01 -39.03
N ASP A 108 -67.81 -14.18 -40.07
CA ASP A 108 -67.68 -12.72 -39.97
C ASP A 108 -68.86 -12.10 -39.20
N GLN A 109 -70.07 -12.63 -39.43
CA GLN A 109 -71.26 -12.27 -38.66
C GLN A 109 -71.07 -12.65 -37.18
N LEU A 110 -70.55 -13.84 -36.88
CA LEU A 110 -70.23 -14.22 -35.51
C LEU A 110 -69.17 -13.30 -34.90
N GLY A 111 -68.07 -13.04 -35.61
CA GLY A 111 -66.99 -12.14 -35.16
C GLY A 111 -67.44 -10.69 -34.91
N THR A 112 -68.39 -10.18 -35.69
CA THR A 112 -68.99 -8.85 -35.49
C THR A 112 -69.85 -8.80 -34.23
N CYS A 113 -70.50 -9.92 -33.89
CA CYS A 113 -71.57 -9.96 -32.89
C CYS A 113 -71.21 -10.60 -31.54
N LEU A 114 -70.05 -11.24 -31.42
CA LEU A 114 -69.58 -11.84 -30.17
C LEU A 114 -69.37 -10.80 -29.07
N THR A 115 -69.82 -11.08 -27.85
CA THR A 115 -69.60 -10.22 -26.68
C THR A 115 -68.12 -10.20 -26.30
N ALA A 116 -67.60 -9.09 -25.78
CA ALA A 116 -66.22 -8.98 -25.30
C ALA A 116 -65.87 -9.95 -24.13
N LYS A 117 -66.87 -10.55 -23.48
CA LYS A 117 -66.71 -11.58 -22.43
C LYS A 117 -66.42 -12.99 -22.98
N ALA A 118 -66.44 -13.19 -24.30
CA ALA A 118 -66.08 -14.47 -24.89
C ALA A 118 -64.57 -14.76 -24.71
N PRO A 119 -64.14 -16.04 -24.71
CA PRO A 119 -62.72 -16.38 -24.56
C PRO A 119 -61.86 -15.75 -25.64
N VAL A 120 -60.68 -15.21 -25.28
CA VAL A 120 -59.79 -14.52 -26.23
C VAL A 120 -59.37 -15.43 -27.40
N GLN A 121 -59.22 -16.72 -27.13
CA GLN A 121 -58.84 -17.75 -28.10
C GLN A 121 -59.91 -17.87 -29.20
N LEU A 122 -61.19 -17.63 -28.88
CA LEU A 122 -62.26 -17.65 -29.88
C LEU A 122 -62.08 -16.53 -30.91
N PHE A 123 -61.69 -15.33 -30.46
CA PHE A 123 -61.42 -14.21 -31.36
C PHE A 123 -60.18 -14.47 -32.23
N ALA A 124 -59.13 -15.10 -31.66
CA ALA A 124 -57.93 -15.48 -32.40
C ALA A 124 -58.20 -16.55 -33.46
N LEU A 125 -58.98 -17.58 -33.12
CA LEU A 125 -59.37 -18.64 -34.06
C LEU A 125 -60.31 -18.12 -35.16
N LEU A 126 -61.24 -17.21 -34.82
CA LEU A 126 -62.06 -16.55 -35.83
C LEU A 126 -61.21 -15.68 -36.75
N HIS A 127 -60.28 -14.88 -36.22
CA HIS A 127 -59.36 -14.10 -37.04
C HIS A 127 -58.55 -14.99 -37.99
N ALA A 128 -57.97 -16.08 -37.48
CA ALA A 128 -57.22 -17.05 -38.28
C ALA A 128 -58.09 -17.72 -39.36
N ALA A 129 -59.36 -18.00 -39.08
CA ALA A 129 -60.29 -18.58 -40.04
C ALA A 129 -60.66 -17.57 -41.13
N LEU A 130 -60.98 -16.33 -40.77
CA LEU A 130 -61.40 -15.26 -41.69
C LEU A 130 -60.25 -14.76 -42.58
N THR A 131 -59.01 -14.91 -42.14
CA THR A 131 -57.79 -14.57 -42.90
C THR A 131 -57.17 -15.76 -43.64
N SER A 132 -57.79 -16.93 -43.57
CA SER A 132 -57.34 -18.11 -44.31
C SER A 132 -57.57 -17.91 -45.80
N SER A 133 -56.55 -18.20 -46.62
CA SER A 133 -56.62 -18.18 -48.09
C SER A 133 -57.69 -19.10 -48.67
N SER A 134 -58.21 -20.02 -47.85
CA SER A 134 -59.30 -20.93 -48.19
C SER A 134 -60.66 -20.23 -48.30
N PHE A 135 -60.86 -19.06 -47.68
CA PHE A 135 -62.12 -18.32 -47.74
C PHE A 135 -61.94 -17.02 -48.54
N ASN A 136 -62.35 -17.00 -49.80
CA ASN A 136 -62.31 -15.80 -50.65
C ASN A 136 -63.44 -14.82 -50.31
N PHE A 137 -63.33 -14.04 -49.23
CA PHE A 137 -64.26 -12.94 -48.94
C PHE A 137 -63.63 -11.85 -48.05
N SER A 138 -64.16 -10.63 -48.12
CA SER A 138 -63.72 -9.50 -47.28
C SER A 138 -64.51 -9.50 -45.96
N ALA A 139 -63.80 -9.63 -44.84
CA ALA A 139 -64.38 -9.70 -43.49
C ALA A 139 -64.37 -8.33 -42.80
N ARG A 140 -65.55 -7.86 -42.35
CA ARG A 140 -65.69 -6.56 -41.67
C ARG A 140 -65.33 -6.62 -40.18
N SER A 141 -65.35 -7.82 -39.59
CA SER A 141 -65.09 -8.02 -38.17
C SER A 141 -63.61 -8.00 -37.77
N LEU A 142 -62.67 -8.12 -38.73
CA LEU A 142 -61.24 -8.27 -38.43
C LEU A 142 -60.70 -7.18 -37.49
N GLY A 143 -60.88 -5.90 -37.83
CA GLY A 143 -60.43 -4.78 -36.98
C GLY A 143 -61.10 -4.71 -35.60
N ARG A 144 -62.25 -5.35 -35.39
CA ARG A 144 -62.86 -5.51 -34.07
C ARG A 144 -62.21 -6.65 -33.30
N LEU A 145 -62.00 -7.80 -33.93
CA LEU A 145 -61.35 -8.97 -33.33
C LEU A 145 -59.94 -8.60 -32.83
N GLU A 146 -59.19 -7.86 -33.63
CA GLU A 146 -57.83 -7.42 -33.31
C GLU A 146 -57.79 -6.45 -32.14
N ARG A 147 -58.70 -5.46 -32.08
CA ARG A 147 -58.82 -4.55 -30.94
C ARG A 147 -59.18 -5.28 -29.65
N ILE A 148 -60.07 -6.27 -29.72
CA ILE A 148 -60.44 -7.07 -28.54
C ILE A 148 -59.26 -7.91 -28.07
N MET A 149 -58.53 -8.56 -29.00
CA MET A 149 -57.33 -9.31 -28.67
C MET A 149 -56.25 -8.41 -28.05
N ALA A 150 -55.95 -7.27 -28.68
CA ALA A 150 -54.99 -6.28 -28.15
C ALA A 150 -55.39 -5.79 -26.74
N LYS A 151 -56.66 -5.48 -26.53
CA LYS A 151 -57.16 -5.07 -25.20
C LYS A 151 -57.06 -6.18 -24.16
N ALA A 152 -57.31 -7.43 -24.54
CA ALA A 152 -57.21 -8.57 -23.64
C ALA A 152 -55.75 -8.84 -23.21
N VAL A 153 -54.78 -8.60 -24.10
CA VAL A 153 -53.35 -8.79 -23.79
C VAL A 153 -52.66 -7.54 -23.25
N ALA A 154 -53.30 -6.37 -23.28
CA ALA A 154 -52.73 -5.11 -22.78
C ALA A 154 -52.13 -5.20 -21.36
N PRO A 155 -52.75 -5.91 -20.38
CA PRO A 155 -52.14 -6.07 -19.05
C PRO A 155 -50.79 -6.79 -19.06
N ALA A 156 -50.49 -7.58 -20.09
CA ALA A 156 -49.20 -8.24 -20.23
C ALA A 156 -48.07 -7.28 -20.62
N PHE A 157 -48.38 -6.09 -21.16
CA PHE A 157 -47.38 -5.08 -21.53
C PHE A 157 -46.97 -4.21 -20.32
N GLN A 158 -47.55 -4.44 -19.15
CA GLN A 158 -47.13 -3.81 -17.90
C GLN A 158 -46.15 -4.74 -17.17
N LEU A 159 -44.93 -4.27 -16.91
CA LEU A 159 -43.86 -5.02 -16.24
C LEU A 159 -44.29 -5.65 -14.89
N GLN A 160 -45.20 -4.98 -14.17
CA GLN A 160 -45.68 -5.42 -12.85
C GLN A 160 -46.58 -6.66 -12.93
N THR A 161 -47.35 -6.82 -14.03
CA THR A 161 -48.34 -7.90 -14.22
C THR A 161 -47.96 -8.88 -15.33
N LEU A 162 -46.73 -8.74 -15.85
CA LEU A 162 -46.16 -9.52 -16.94
C LEU A 162 -46.34 -11.02 -16.72
N GLU A 163 -45.89 -11.56 -15.59
CA GLU A 163 -45.94 -12.99 -15.25
C GLU A 163 -47.37 -13.57 -15.26
N GLN A 164 -48.33 -12.82 -14.72
CA GLN A 164 -49.73 -13.26 -14.62
C GLN A 164 -50.43 -13.28 -15.98
N SER A 165 -49.98 -12.42 -16.90
CA SER A 165 -50.67 -12.18 -18.17
C SER A 165 -49.99 -12.91 -19.35
N LEU A 166 -48.76 -13.39 -19.18
CA LEU A 166 -47.97 -14.06 -20.22
C LEU A 166 -48.59 -15.41 -20.65
N ALA A 167 -49.27 -16.10 -19.72
CA ALA A 167 -50.03 -17.31 -20.03
C ALA A 167 -51.12 -17.05 -21.08
N LEU A 168 -51.85 -15.94 -20.94
CA LEU A 168 -52.90 -15.53 -21.89
C LEU A 168 -52.32 -15.22 -23.28
N VAL A 169 -51.17 -14.55 -23.33
CA VAL A 169 -50.48 -14.23 -24.59
C VAL A 169 -49.98 -15.50 -25.30
N ARG A 170 -49.44 -16.48 -24.54
CA ARG A 170 -49.05 -17.80 -25.08
C ARG A 170 -50.24 -18.55 -25.66
N GLU A 171 -51.39 -18.50 -24.99
CA GLU A 171 -52.62 -19.12 -25.48
C GLU A 171 -53.15 -18.48 -26.77
N VAL A 172 -53.08 -17.15 -26.88
CA VAL A 172 -53.43 -16.43 -28.13
C VAL A 172 -52.44 -16.75 -29.25
N ALA A 173 -51.14 -16.78 -28.95
CA ALA A 173 -50.09 -17.10 -29.92
C ALA A 173 -50.19 -18.53 -30.47
N ALA A 174 -50.73 -19.47 -29.69
CA ALA A 174 -50.96 -20.84 -30.13
C ALA A 174 -52.07 -20.96 -31.21
N CYS A 175 -52.84 -19.89 -31.46
CA CYS A 175 -53.99 -19.92 -32.35
C CYS A 175 -53.66 -19.44 -33.78
N GLY A 176 -53.49 -20.39 -34.71
CA GLY A 176 -53.60 -20.15 -36.16
C GLY A 176 -52.61 -19.14 -36.75
N ARG A 177 -53.08 -18.30 -37.70
CA ARG A 177 -52.27 -17.29 -38.42
C ARG A 177 -51.93 -16.04 -37.59
N VAL A 178 -52.50 -15.90 -36.39
CA VAL A 178 -52.16 -14.82 -35.44
C VAL A 178 -50.82 -15.09 -34.74
N LYS A 179 -50.35 -16.35 -34.81
CA LYS A 179 -49.09 -16.85 -34.24
C LYS A 179 -47.90 -15.97 -34.60
N ASP A 180 -47.74 -15.61 -35.87
CA ASP A 180 -46.56 -14.85 -36.31
C ASP A 180 -46.51 -13.45 -35.70
N ARG A 181 -47.67 -12.83 -35.43
CA ARG A 181 -47.76 -11.50 -34.80
C ARG A 181 -47.47 -11.59 -33.30
N PHE A 182 -48.07 -12.55 -32.61
CA PHE A 182 -47.89 -12.72 -31.17
C PHE A 182 -46.56 -13.37 -30.79
N GLN A 183 -45.85 -14.02 -31.72
CA GLN A 183 -44.51 -14.56 -31.46
C GLN A 183 -43.49 -13.45 -31.19
N PHE A 184 -43.60 -12.30 -31.86
CA PHE A 184 -42.77 -11.13 -31.55
C PHE A 184 -43.10 -10.57 -30.15
N VAL A 185 -44.38 -10.45 -29.83
CA VAL A 185 -44.85 -10.03 -28.50
C VAL A 185 -44.31 -10.94 -27.40
N LEU A 186 -44.33 -12.26 -27.61
CA LEU A 186 -43.75 -13.21 -26.66
C LEU A 186 -42.25 -13.01 -26.46
N HIS A 187 -41.48 -12.83 -27.54
CA HIS A 187 -40.04 -12.56 -27.40
C HIS A 187 -39.77 -11.25 -26.66
N LEU A 188 -40.57 -10.21 -26.91
CA LEU A 188 -40.46 -8.94 -26.20
C LEU A 188 -40.81 -9.08 -24.71
N MET A 189 -41.82 -9.87 -24.37
CA MET A 189 -42.20 -10.14 -22.98
C MET A 189 -41.20 -11.02 -22.25
N ASP A 190 -40.62 -12.03 -22.90
CA ASP A 190 -39.56 -12.84 -22.32
C ASP A 190 -38.31 -11.97 -22.06
N PHE A 191 -38.01 -11.00 -22.92
CA PHE A 191 -36.94 -10.02 -22.68
C PHE A 191 -37.28 -9.05 -21.53
N ALA A 192 -38.54 -8.59 -21.43
CA ALA A 192 -39.01 -7.79 -20.31
C ALA A 192 -38.89 -8.54 -18.96
N LEU A 193 -39.11 -9.86 -18.95
CA LEU A 193 -38.85 -10.71 -17.78
C LEU A 193 -37.37 -10.78 -17.44
N GLU A 194 -36.49 -10.93 -18.43
CA GLU A 194 -35.04 -10.91 -18.22
C GLU A 194 -34.58 -9.60 -17.57
N ILE A 195 -35.08 -8.46 -18.06
CA ILE A 195 -34.80 -7.14 -17.47
C ILE A 195 -35.30 -7.08 -16.01
N LYS A 196 -36.52 -7.55 -15.75
CA LYS A 196 -37.11 -7.56 -14.40
C LYS A 196 -36.27 -8.39 -13.42
N GLN A 197 -35.72 -9.52 -13.84
CA GLN A 197 -34.88 -10.39 -13.01
C GLN A 197 -33.53 -9.76 -12.65
N GLU A 198 -33.09 -8.79 -13.44
CA GLU A 198 -31.74 -8.21 -13.35
C GLU A 198 -31.76 -6.80 -12.75
N MET A 199 -32.93 -6.31 -12.34
CA MET A 199 -33.09 -4.99 -11.70
C MET A 199 -32.23 -4.81 -10.45
N ASP A 200 -31.89 -5.90 -9.75
CA ASP A 200 -31.04 -5.89 -8.56
C ASP A 200 -29.53 -5.93 -8.87
N THR A 201 -29.14 -6.16 -10.13
CA THR A 201 -27.74 -6.26 -10.55
C THR A 201 -27.11 -4.87 -10.66
N GLN A 202 -25.99 -4.66 -9.96
CA GLN A 202 -25.25 -3.39 -9.97
C GLN A 202 -24.10 -3.32 -11.00
N LYS A 203 -23.95 -4.33 -11.86
CA LYS A 203 -22.85 -4.43 -12.82
C LYS A 203 -23.19 -3.77 -14.16
N SER A 204 -22.38 -2.82 -14.60
CA SER A 204 -22.66 -2.04 -15.81
C SER A 204 -22.55 -2.86 -17.10
N SER A 205 -21.70 -3.90 -17.09
CA SER A 205 -21.53 -4.83 -18.20
C SER A 205 -22.84 -5.56 -18.55
N ARG A 206 -23.60 -5.99 -17.54
CA ARG A 206 -24.85 -6.70 -17.74
C ARG A 206 -25.93 -5.81 -18.35
N TRP A 207 -26.02 -4.56 -17.89
CA TRP A 207 -26.93 -3.56 -18.47
C TRP A 207 -26.54 -3.18 -19.90
N THR A 208 -25.25 -3.18 -20.23
CA THR A 208 -24.76 -2.96 -21.59
C THR A 208 -25.16 -4.10 -22.54
N GLU A 209 -25.07 -5.36 -22.08
CA GLU A 209 -25.57 -6.52 -22.84
C GLU A 209 -27.08 -6.41 -23.12
N MET A 210 -27.86 -5.97 -22.13
CA MET A 210 -29.30 -5.75 -22.30
C MET A 210 -29.62 -4.64 -23.29
N GLN A 211 -28.86 -3.54 -23.25
CA GLN A 211 -29.00 -2.46 -24.23
C GLN A 211 -28.73 -2.95 -25.66
N GLN A 212 -27.71 -3.80 -25.86
CA GLN A 212 -27.43 -4.42 -27.15
C GLN A 212 -28.56 -5.35 -27.61
N LYS A 213 -29.12 -6.17 -26.70
CA LYS A 213 -30.29 -7.01 -26.99
C LYS A 213 -31.50 -6.17 -27.42
N LEU A 214 -31.79 -5.06 -26.73
CA LEU A 214 -32.87 -4.13 -27.08
C LEU A 214 -32.66 -3.51 -28.46
N GLN A 215 -31.43 -3.10 -28.80
CA GLN A 215 -31.10 -2.63 -30.14
C GLN A 215 -31.36 -3.70 -31.22
N GLY A 216 -31.10 -4.98 -30.90
CA GLY A 216 -31.47 -6.11 -31.75
C GLY A 216 -32.98 -6.20 -32.03
N PHE A 217 -33.83 -5.90 -31.04
CA PHE A 217 -35.28 -5.82 -31.23
C PHE A 217 -35.68 -4.63 -32.12
N LEU A 218 -35.08 -3.46 -31.91
CA LEU A 218 -35.33 -2.24 -32.71
C LEU A 218 -34.82 -2.36 -34.17
N ALA A 219 -33.80 -3.17 -34.41
CA ALA A 219 -33.27 -3.47 -35.74
C ALA A 219 -34.10 -4.51 -36.51
N CYS A 220 -35.09 -5.15 -35.87
CA CYS A 220 -35.91 -6.16 -36.51
C CYS A 220 -36.79 -5.52 -37.61
N PRO A 221 -36.80 -6.03 -38.86
CA PRO A 221 -37.59 -5.45 -39.97
C PRO A 221 -39.10 -5.34 -39.70
N ARG A 222 -39.62 -6.11 -38.73
CA ARG A 222 -41.02 -6.04 -38.28
C ARG A 222 -41.35 -4.78 -37.47
N VAL A 223 -40.35 -4.15 -36.86
CA VAL A 223 -40.45 -2.88 -36.10
C VAL A 223 -40.16 -1.69 -37.01
N GLN A 224 -39.23 -1.84 -37.97
CA GLN A 224 -38.82 -0.76 -38.89
C GLN A 224 -39.63 -0.68 -40.19
N GLY A 225 -40.30 -1.76 -40.57
CA GLY A 225 -41.16 -1.76 -41.75
C GLY A 225 -42.38 -0.90 -41.47
N LYS A 226 -42.62 0.12 -42.33
CA LYS A 226 -43.91 0.81 -42.46
C LYS A 226 -44.99 -0.21 -42.16
N VAL A 227 -45.69 -0.05 -41.04
CA VAL A 227 -46.89 -0.82 -40.75
C VAL A 227 -47.70 -0.70 -42.04
N SER A 228 -47.71 -1.79 -42.81
CA SER A 228 -48.65 -1.99 -43.92
C SER A 228 -50.00 -1.57 -43.35
N LYS A 229 -50.93 -1.05 -44.15
CA LYS A 229 -52.24 -0.51 -43.71
C LYS A 229 -53.14 -1.60 -43.06
N ASP A 230 -52.61 -2.30 -42.06
CA ASP A 230 -53.02 -3.53 -41.42
C ASP A 230 -53.46 -3.14 -40.02
N SER A 231 -54.78 -3.08 -39.87
CA SER A 231 -55.66 -3.52 -38.79
C SER A 231 -55.14 -3.81 -37.34
N TRP A 232 -53.84 -3.97 -37.06
CA TRP A 232 -53.24 -4.26 -35.73
C TRP A 232 -52.65 -3.05 -34.97
N GLN A 233 -53.06 -1.82 -35.28
CA GLN A 233 -52.51 -0.59 -34.68
C GLN A 233 -52.53 -0.57 -33.14
N ALA A 234 -53.58 -1.12 -32.52
CA ALA A 234 -53.70 -1.15 -31.06
C ALA A 234 -52.65 -2.05 -30.38
N LEU A 235 -52.21 -3.12 -31.06
CA LEU A 235 -51.15 -4.00 -30.54
C LEU A 235 -49.77 -3.38 -30.78
N ALA A 236 -49.57 -2.71 -31.91
CA ALA A 236 -48.32 -1.99 -32.20
C ALA A 236 -48.06 -0.88 -31.18
N ALA A 237 -49.08 -0.10 -30.82
CA ALA A 237 -48.95 0.93 -29.78
C ALA A 237 -48.51 0.35 -28.43
N LEU A 238 -49.03 -0.82 -28.05
CA LEU A 238 -48.60 -1.51 -26.81
C LEU A 238 -47.15 -2.02 -26.90
N GLU A 239 -46.73 -2.50 -28.06
CA GLU A 239 -45.34 -2.91 -28.33
C GLU A 239 -44.39 -1.72 -28.20
N ASP A 240 -44.72 -0.58 -28.81
CA ASP A 240 -43.94 0.66 -28.75
C ASP A 240 -43.84 1.19 -27.31
N ASP A 241 -44.97 1.25 -26.59
CA ASP A 241 -45.00 1.69 -25.18
C ASP A 241 -44.12 0.80 -24.27
N LEU A 242 -44.15 -0.51 -24.47
CA LEU A 242 -43.31 -1.44 -23.72
C LEU A 242 -41.84 -1.27 -24.11
N MET A 243 -41.52 -1.16 -25.40
CA MET A 243 -40.15 -0.91 -25.87
C MET A 243 -39.55 0.36 -25.28
N ASP A 244 -40.32 1.46 -25.25
CA ASP A 244 -39.91 2.71 -24.63
C ASP A 244 -39.72 2.57 -23.11
N THR A 245 -40.62 1.84 -22.44
CA THR A 245 -40.50 1.53 -21.01
C THR A 245 -39.23 0.73 -20.70
N LEU A 246 -38.95 -0.31 -21.50
CA LEU A 246 -37.75 -1.14 -21.36
C LEU A 246 -36.48 -0.33 -21.60
N LYS A 247 -36.48 0.53 -22.63
CA LYS A 247 -35.38 1.43 -22.94
C LYS A 247 -35.08 2.37 -21.77
N ASN A 248 -36.09 3.07 -21.27
CA ASN A 248 -35.93 4.00 -20.15
C ASN A 248 -35.41 3.30 -18.90
N THR A 249 -35.89 2.07 -18.64
CA THR A 249 -35.43 1.25 -17.51
C THR A 249 -33.96 0.88 -17.65
N ILE A 250 -33.55 0.35 -18.81
CA ILE A 250 -32.16 -0.03 -19.07
C ILE A 250 -31.23 1.20 -18.97
N ASP A 251 -31.61 2.32 -19.59
CA ASP A 251 -30.78 3.53 -19.61
C ASP A 251 -30.61 4.09 -18.17
N GLN A 252 -31.67 4.10 -17.35
CA GLN A 252 -31.61 4.55 -15.95
C GLN A 252 -30.71 3.65 -15.09
N HIS A 253 -30.84 2.32 -15.20
CA HIS A 253 -30.03 1.39 -14.43
C HIS A 253 -28.57 1.37 -14.90
N LEU A 254 -28.32 1.50 -16.20
CA LEU A 254 -26.96 1.60 -16.76
C LEU A 254 -26.25 2.85 -16.23
N GLN A 255 -26.93 4.00 -16.21
CA GLN A 255 -26.38 5.24 -15.67
C GLN A 255 -26.08 5.11 -14.18
N SER A 256 -27.05 4.61 -13.39
CA SER A 256 -26.89 4.42 -11.95
C SER A 256 -25.74 3.45 -11.61
N SER A 257 -25.58 2.39 -12.41
CA SER A 257 -24.51 1.41 -12.24
C SER A 257 -23.13 1.99 -12.57
N LYS A 258 -23.02 2.80 -13.64
CA LYS A 258 -21.77 3.51 -13.97
C LYS A 258 -21.35 4.51 -12.90
N GLU A 259 -22.29 5.29 -12.38
CA GLU A 259 -22.03 6.23 -11.27
C GLU A 259 -21.57 5.50 -10.00
N HIS A 260 -22.17 4.34 -9.70
CA HIS A 260 -21.76 3.52 -8.57
C HIS A 260 -20.35 2.94 -8.72
N GLU A 261 -20.03 2.39 -9.90
CA GLU A 261 -18.69 1.86 -10.22
C GLU A 261 -17.62 2.97 -10.13
N GLN A 262 -17.88 4.16 -10.71
CA GLN A 262 -16.99 5.31 -10.58
C GLN A 262 -16.80 5.74 -9.12
N SER A 263 -17.87 5.83 -8.33
CA SER A 263 -17.77 6.16 -6.91
C SER A 263 -16.98 5.11 -6.10
N LEU A 264 -17.10 3.82 -6.45
CA LEU A 264 -16.30 2.75 -5.85
C LEU A 264 -14.83 2.88 -6.21
N GLU A 265 -14.50 3.14 -7.47
CA GLU A 265 -13.12 3.39 -7.92
C GLU A 265 -12.50 4.61 -7.22
N GLU A 266 -13.22 5.72 -7.14
CA GLU A 266 -12.79 6.91 -6.42
C GLU A 266 -12.56 6.65 -4.92
N LYS A 267 -13.46 5.90 -4.26
CA LYS A 267 -13.29 5.52 -2.85
C LYS A 267 -12.10 4.59 -2.64
N GLN A 268 -11.87 3.64 -3.56
CA GLN A 268 -10.71 2.76 -3.50
C GLN A 268 -9.41 3.53 -3.69
N GLN A 269 -9.38 4.49 -4.62
CA GLN A 269 -8.22 5.35 -4.86
C GLN A 269 -7.92 6.25 -3.65
N GLN A 270 -8.95 6.89 -3.07
CA GLN A 270 -8.80 7.71 -1.86
C GLN A 270 -8.31 6.89 -0.67
N GLN A 271 -8.82 5.65 -0.51
CA GLN A 271 -8.38 4.77 0.57
C GLN A 271 -6.91 4.33 0.38
N PHE A 272 -6.52 4.01 -0.86
CA PHE A 272 -5.13 3.68 -1.19
C PHE A 272 -4.17 4.84 -0.89
N GLU A 273 -4.55 6.07 -1.26
CA GLU A 273 -3.78 7.28 -0.97
C GLU A 273 -3.65 7.50 0.54
N LYS A 274 -4.75 7.37 1.28
CA LYS A 274 -4.78 7.52 2.74
C LYS A 274 -3.89 6.50 3.45
N ASP A 275 -3.95 5.23 3.07
CA ASP A 275 -3.13 4.16 3.66
C ASP A 275 -1.64 4.35 3.33
N THR A 276 -1.33 4.83 2.12
CA THR A 276 0.04 5.15 1.71
C THR A 276 0.60 6.33 2.49
N LEU A 277 -0.17 7.40 2.67
CA LEU A 277 0.22 8.57 3.48
C LEU A 277 0.40 8.21 4.95
N ALA A 278 -0.47 7.39 5.53
CA ALA A 278 -0.34 6.92 6.90
C ALA A 278 0.96 6.12 7.10
N LYS A 279 1.30 5.25 6.15
CA LYS A 279 2.55 4.49 6.19
C LYS A 279 3.78 5.39 6.02
N MET A 280 3.72 6.42 5.17
CA MET A 280 4.77 7.42 5.05
C MET A 280 4.98 8.18 6.37
N ASP A 281 3.91 8.58 7.06
CA ASP A 281 4.04 9.25 8.35
C ASP A 281 4.63 8.33 9.42
N GLN A 282 4.30 7.04 9.40
CA GLN A 282 4.93 6.05 10.26
C GLN A 282 6.45 5.96 10.00
N ASP A 283 6.88 5.84 8.74
CA ASP A 283 8.31 5.81 8.39
C ASP A 283 9.00 7.13 8.79
N ARG A 284 8.33 8.28 8.63
CA ARG A 284 8.80 9.59 9.09
C ARG A 284 9.09 9.60 10.60
N GLN A 285 8.16 9.11 11.41
CA GLN A 285 8.32 9.07 12.86
C GLN A 285 9.49 8.16 13.27
N VAL A 286 9.65 7.01 12.61
CA VAL A 286 10.78 6.10 12.86
C VAL A 286 12.11 6.73 12.44
N ILE A 287 12.15 7.46 11.33
CA ILE A 287 13.36 8.22 10.93
C ILE A 287 13.72 9.24 12.01
N TRP A 288 12.76 10.04 12.49
CA TRP A 288 13.03 11.03 13.52
C TRP A 288 13.51 10.41 14.84
N SER A 289 12.93 9.29 15.28
CA SER A 289 13.41 8.60 16.47
C SER A 289 14.83 8.07 16.31
N LEU A 290 15.19 7.53 15.14
CA LEU A 290 16.57 7.12 14.84
C LEU A 290 17.57 8.29 14.87
N LEU A 291 17.13 9.48 14.46
CA LEU A 291 17.96 10.69 14.44
C LEU A 291 18.09 11.37 15.81
N HIS A 292 17.02 11.42 16.60
CA HIS A 292 16.97 12.16 17.87
C HIS A 292 17.34 11.31 19.09
N GLU A 293 16.86 10.06 19.10
CA GLU A 293 16.81 9.19 20.28
C GLU A 293 17.55 7.86 20.08
N GLY A 294 18.05 7.56 18.86
CA GLY A 294 18.40 6.20 18.45
C GLY A 294 19.85 5.91 18.05
N GLU A 295 20.03 4.68 17.55
CA GLU A 295 21.30 4.03 17.19
C GLU A 295 22.19 4.81 16.20
N LEU A 296 21.62 5.68 15.35
CA LEU A 296 22.39 6.45 14.37
C LEU A 296 23.18 7.59 15.03
N LYS A 297 22.63 8.19 16.08
CA LYS A 297 23.30 9.20 16.91
C LYS A 297 24.49 8.62 17.67
N GLU A 298 24.34 7.37 18.14
CA GLU A 298 25.40 6.60 18.79
C GLU A 298 26.37 5.94 17.80
N LYS A 299 26.21 6.21 16.50
CA LYS A 299 27.11 5.74 15.43
C LYS A 299 27.18 4.20 15.34
N HIS A 300 26.05 3.51 15.48
CA HIS A 300 25.98 2.06 15.26
C HIS A 300 25.68 1.70 13.79
N LYS A 301 26.38 0.69 13.28
CA LYS A 301 26.16 0.13 11.93
C LYS A 301 24.74 -0.45 11.74
N ALA A 302 24.15 -1.00 12.78
CA ALA A 302 22.76 -1.47 12.76
C ALA A 302 21.77 -0.30 12.57
N GLY A 303 22.02 0.83 13.22
CA GLY A 303 21.25 2.05 13.07
C GLY A 303 21.30 2.60 11.64
N LEU A 304 22.48 2.58 11.01
CA LEU A 304 22.65 2.96 9.60
C LEU A 304 21.79 2.08 8.68
N GLN A 305 21.83 0.76 8.86
CA GLN A 305 21.04 -0.16 8.03
C GLN A 305 19.53 0.05 8.21
N LYS A 306 19.07 0.26 9.45
CA LYS A 306 17.65 0.59 9.73
C LYS A 306 17.24 1.90 9.06
N CYS A 307 18.05 2.94 9.17
CA CYS A 307 17.79 4.24 8.55
C CYS A 307 17.71 4.13 7.02
N LEU A 308 18.69 3.47 6.38
CA LEU A 308 18.69 3.22 4.94
C LEU A 308 17.43 2.45 4.48
N GLY A 309 16.99 1.44 5.24
CA GLY A 309 15.77 0.69 4.95
C GLY A 309 14.51 1.54 5.01
N ARG A 310 14.42 2.46 6.00
CA ARG A 310 13.28 3.38 6.15
C ARG A 310 13.26 4.46 5.10
N ILE A 311 14.41 5.05 4.77
CA ILE A 311 14.56 5.97 3.63
C ILE A 311 14.06 5.24 2.38
N ARG A 312 14.56 4.04 2.07
CA ARG A 312 14.10 3.29 0.89
C ARG A 312 12.58 3.10 0.85
N SER A 313 11.99 2.62 1.94
CA SER A 313 10.53 2.45 2.05
C SER A 313 9.80 3.76 1.77
N MET A 314 10.24 4.86 2.37
CA MET A 314 9.64 6.17 2.18
C MET A 314 9.73 6.64 0.72
N TYR A 315 10.86 6.45 0.04
CA TYR A 315 11.00 6.76 -1.40
C TYR A 315 9.98 6.01 -2.27
N GLU A 316 9.84 4.70 -2.03
CA GLU A 316 8.91 3.85 -2.79
C GLU A 316 7.46 4.28 -2.59
N LEU A 317 7.11 4.86 -1.44
CA LEU A 317 5.79 5.42 -1.17
C LEU A 317 5.60 6.81 -1.82
N MET A 318 6.63 7.66 -1.80
CA MET A 318 6.63 8.97 -2.47
C MET A 318 6.48 8.88 -4.00
N GLN A 319 6.82 7.75 -4.61
CA GLN A 319 6.56 7.51 -6.03
C GLN A 319 5.08 7.24 -6.35
N LYS A 320 4.29 6.87 -5.33
CA LYS A 320 2.88 6.47 -5.50
C LYS A 320 1.91 7.59 -5.16
N VAL A 321 2.29 8.48 -4.24
CA VAL A 321 1.45 9.56 -3.72
C VAL A 321 2.30 10.81 -3.51
N GLU A 322 1.69 11.98 -3.69
CA GLU A 322 2.36 13.25 -3.45
C GLU A 322 2.82 13.37 -1.98
N PRO A 323 4.13 13.60 -1.72
CA PRO A 323 4.66 13.65 -0.38
C PRO A 323 4.25 14.91 0.37
N THR A 324 3.96 14.77 1.65
CA THR A 324 3.78 15.92 2.54
C THR A 324 5.12 16.58 2.86
N ARG A 325 5.10 17.89 3.14
CA ARG A 325 6.29 18.65 3.53
C ARG A 325 7.07 18.04 4.72
N PRO A 326 6.41 17.57 5.81
CA PRO A 326 7.12 16.91 6.91
C PRO A 326 7.85 15.62 6.50
N CYS A 327 7.34 14.89 5.50
CA CYS A 327 8.01 13.70 4.98
C CYS A 327 9.25 14.07 4.15
N LEU A 328 9.19 15.15 3.37
CA LEU A 328 10.36 15.68 2.65
C LEU A 328 11.45 16.18 3.60
N GLU A 329 11.07 16.87 4.67
CA GLU A 329 12.03 17.34 5.69
C GLU A 329 12.72 16.15 6.38
N ALA A 330 11.96 15.10 6.73
CA ALA A 330 12.55 13.88 7.30
C ALA A 330 13.45 13.14 6.30
N TRP A 331 13.06 13.10 5.03
CA TRP A 331 13.87 12.52 3.95
C TRP A 331 15.23 13.20 3.85
N ASP A 332 15.23 14.54 3.79
CA ASP A 332 16.46 15.33 3.68
C ASP A 332 17.34 15.21 4.92
N ALA A 333 16.74 15.26 6.11
CA ALA A 333 17.45 15.05 7.37
C ALA A 333 18.09 13.66 7.44
N ALA A 334 17.36 12.62 7.04
CA ALA A 334 17.85 11.25 7.04
C ALA A 334 19.00 11.06 6.04
N ARG A 335 18.88 11.62 4.83
CA ARG A 335 19.95 11.59 3.82
C ARG A 335 21.22 12.27 4.33
N ALA A 336 21.10 13.46 4.90
CA ALA A 336 22.22 14.19 5.47
C ALA A 336 22.88 13.42 6.62
N ALA A 337 22.09 12.77 7.47
CA ALA A 337 22.60 11.97 8.58
C ALA A 337 23.34 10.71 8.10
N VAL A 338 22.79 10.01 7.11
CA VAL A 338 23.44 8.83 6.50
C VAL A 338 24.75 9.22 5.83
N GLN A 339 24.77 10.33 5.08
CA GLN A 339 26.00 10.86 4.50
C GLN A 339 27.01 11.21 5.59
N SER A 340 26.59 11.94 6.62
CA SER A 340 27.45 12.31 7.74
C SER A 340 28.05 11.07 8.41
N TYR A 341 27.26 10.03 8.65
CA TYR A 341 27.74 8.76 9.21
C TYR A 341 28.75 8.09 8.28
N GLY A 342 28.44 7.97 6.99
CA GLY A 342 29.31 7.30 6.01
C GLY A 342 30.67 7.96 5.83
N GLU A 343 30.71 9.30 5.95
CA GLU A 343 31.93 10.10 5.85
C GLU A 343 32.73 10.21 7.16
N MET A 344 32.09 9.93 8.30
CA MET A 344 32.69 10.09 9.64
C MET A 344 34.05 9.38 9.78
N PRO A 345 34.24 8.11 9.36
CA PRO A 345 35.53 7.43 9.50
C PRO A 345 36.70 8.19 8.87
N VAL A 346 36.47 8.82 7.70
CA VAL A 346 37.50 9.61 7.02
C VAL A 346 37.73 10.94 7.73
N ARG A 347 36.67 11.63 8.16
CA ARG A 347 36.81 12.88 8.93
C ARG A 347 37.64 12.67 10.20
N CYS A 348 37.35 11.62 10.96
CA CYS A 348 38.11 11.26 12.16
C CYS A 348 39.56 10.91 11.83
N THR A 349 39.80 10.15 10.77
CA THR A 349 41.15 9.78 10.33
C THR A 349 41.97 11.01 9.93
N LYS A 350 41.39 11.93 9.15
CA LYS A 350 42.03 13.20 8.78
C LYS A 350 42.31 14.09 9.99
N ALA A 351 41.35 14.22 10.89
CA ALA A 351 41.51 14.97 12.14
C ALA A 351 42.64 14.38 12.99
N PHE A 352 42.73 13.05 13.10
CA PHE A 352 43.81 12.38 13.82
C PHE A 352 45.19 12.63 13.18
N GLN A 353 45.29 12.59 11.85
CA GLN A 353 46.54 12.92 11.14
C GLN A 353 46.94 14.38 11.30
N TRP A 354 45.96 15.29 11.33
CA TRP A 354 46.22 16.70 11.64
C TRP A 354 46.78 16.85 13.06
N LEU A 355 46.17 16.19 14.05
CA LEU A 355 46.67 16.18 15.42
C LEU A 355 48.10 15.63 15.51
N GLN A 356 48.41 14.55 14.80
CA GLN A 356 49.78 14.00 14.75
C GLN A 356 50.79 15.01 14.20
N ARG A 357 50.47 15.73 13.12
CA ARG A 357 51.33 16.78 12.55
C ARG A 357 51.60 17.93 13.52
N LYS A 358 50.62 18.25 14.37
CA LYS A 358 50.73 19.26 15.43
C LYS A 358 51.32 18.71 16.74
N GLN A 359 51.78 17.46 16.77
CA GLN A 359 52.25 16.76 17.97
C GLN A 359 51.19 16.66 19.08
N LEU A 360 49.90 16.63 18.74
CA LEU A 360 48.77 16.51 19.68
C LEU A 360 48.00 15.18 19.49
N GLY A 361 48.61 14.20 18.81
CA GLY A 361 47.97 12.92 18.50
C GLY A 361 47.49 12.14 19.73
N HIS A 362 48.12 12.32 20.89
CA HIS A 362 47.74 11.68 22.15
C HIS A 362 46.35 12.12 22.66
N LEU A 363 45.86 13.29 22.23
CA LEU A 363 44.52 13.77 22.57
C LEU A 363 43.42 13.15 21.70
N GLY A 364 43.79 12.47 20.60
CA GLY A 364 42.83 12.01 19.58
C GLY A 364 41.79 11.03 20.11
N SER A 365 42.18 10.07 20.95
CA SER A 365 41.24 9.09 21.51
C SER A 365 40.26 9.72 22.51
N LEU A 366 40.72 10.70 23.28
CA LEU A 366 39.89 11.44 24.24
C LEU A 366 38.90 12.36 23.50
N LEU A 367 39.35 13.02 22.43
CA LEU A 367 38.48 13.81 21.56
C LEU A 367 37.44 12.94 20.83
N ASP A 368 37.79 11.71 20.46
CA ASP A 368 36.85 10.78 19.84
C ASP A 368 35.78 10.29 20.82
N SER A 369 36.17 9.96 22.06
CA SER A 369 35.23 9.55 23.11
C SER A 369 34.29 10.68 23.55
N ALA A 370 34.77 11.94 23.47
CA ALA A 370 33.95 13.13 23.65
C ALA A 370 33.14 13.54 22.41
N GLY A 371 33.30 12.86 21.26
CA GLY A 371 32.62 13.20 20.01
C GLY A 371 33.11 14.51 19.36
N LEU A 372 34.21 15.08 19.83
CA LEU A 372 34.79 16.33 19.35
C LEU A 372 35.74 16.14 18.16
N LEU A 373 36.30 14.94 17.97
CA LEU A 373 37.32 14.67 16.95
C LEU A 373 36.84 14.97 15.52
N GLU A 374 35.61 14.59 15.16
CA GLU A 374 35.05 14.86 13.82
C GLU A 374 34.63 16.33 13.61
N HIS A 375 34.69 17.13 14.68
CA HIS A 375 34.31 18.54 14.72
C HIS A 375 35.47 19.41 15.20
N LEU A 376 36.72 18.96 14.95
CA LEU A 376 37.93 19.62 15.42
C LEU A 376 38.01 21.11 14.99
N HIS A 377 37.45 21.44 13.82
CA HIS A 377 37.37 22.80 13.29
C HIS A 377 36.41 23.73 14.08
N ARG A 378 35.61 23.20 15.03
CA ARG A 378 34.63 23.96 15.84
C ARG A 378 35.00 24.00 17.32
N LEU A 379 36.25 23.72 17.66
CA LEU A 379 36.67 23.58 19.06
C LEU A 379 36.60 24.88 19.89
N GLY A 380 36.52 26.06 19.26
CA GLY A 380 36.50 27.35 19.97
C GLY A 380 35.37 27.49 21.01
N ASP A 381 34.22 26.87 20.74
CA ASP A 381 33.05 26.89 21.63
C ASP A 381 32.79 25.54 22.33
N ALA A 382 33.72 24.59 22.22
CA ALA A 382 33.52 23.24 22.72
C ALA A 382 33.75 23.15 24.24
N ASP A 383 32.84 22.45 24.92
CA ASP A 383 33.12 21.95 26.27
C ASP A 383 34.01 20.72 26.15
N PHE A 384 35.28 20.84 26.57
CA PHE A 384 36.27 19.78 26.47
C PHE A 384 36.01 18.59 27.41
N GLY A 385 34.92 18.64 28.18
CA GLY A 385 34.57 17.62 29.16
C GLY A 385 35.52 17.61 30.35
N GLN A 386 35.13 16.92 31.41
CA GLN A 386 35.96 16.73 32.59
C GLN A 386 37.07 15.73 32.28
N GLY A 387 38.30 15.98 32.72
CA GLY A 387 39.46 15.10 32.53
C GLY A 387 40.45 15.56 31.46
N PHE A 388 40.07 16.53 30.62
CA PHE A 388 40.94 17.00 29.53
C PHE A 388 42.17 17.75 30.08
N PRO A 389 43.39 17.44 29.62
CA PRO A 389 44.58 18.16 30.07
C PRO A 389 44.55 19.65 29.73
N LEU A 390 44.72 20.51 30.74
CA LEU A 390 44.62 21.98 30.58
C LEU A 390 45.61 22.51 29.53
N ARG A 391 46.87 22.06 29.58
CA ARG A 391 47.89 22.45 28.61
C ARG A 391 47.57 21.94 27.21
N GLY A 392 47.21 20.65 27.09
CA GLY A 392 46.74 20.06 25.83
C GLY A 392 45.57 20.84 25.21
N ARG A 393 44.59 21.28 26.02
CA ARG A 393 43.48 22.13 25.58
C ARG A 393 43.98 23.46 25.00
N GLN A 394 44.85 24.17 25.72
CA GLN A 394 45.38 25.46 25.28
C GLN A 394 46.17 25.32 23.97
N LEU A 395 47.03 24.31 23.89
CA LEU A 395 47.81 24.02 22.68
C LEU A 395 46.91 23.63 21.50
N LEU A 396 45.85 22.87 21.75
CA LEU A 396 44.89 22.48 20.73
C LEU A 396 44.11 23.68 20.20
N LEU A 397 43.58 24.54 21.07
CA LEU A 397 42.90 25.76 20.67
C LEU A 397 43.82 26.69 19.87
N ALA A 398 45.03 26.94 20.37
CA ALA A 398 46.03 27.75 19.69
C ALA A 398 46.42 27.15 18.33
N ALA A 399 46.55 25.82 18.22
CA ALA A 399 46.88 25.16 16.96
C ALA A 399 45.74 25.24 15.94
N VAL A 400 44.48 25.11 16.37
CA VAL A 400 43.31 25.26 15.50
C VAL A 400 43.20 26.69 14.98
N GLU A 401 43.37 27.69 15.86
CA GLU A 401 43.36 29.10 15.49
C GLU A 401 44.52 29.46 14.53
N ALA A 402 45.74 29.01 14.83
CA ALA A 402 46.92 29.33 14.04
C ALA A 402 46.90 28.68 12.64
N ASP A 403 46.31 27.48 12.50
CA ASP A 403 46.25 26.77 11.21
C ASP A 403 44.99 27.11 10.41
N ALA A 404 44.07 27.90 10.97
CA ALA A 404 42.75 28.22 10.41
C ALA A 404 41.99 26.95 9.94
N LEU A 405 42.02 25.89 10.75
CA LEU A 405 41.44 24.59 10.40
C LEU A 405 39.94 24.74 10.10
N SER A 406 39.54 24.48 8.87
CA SER A 406 38.17 24.64 8.39
C SER A 406 37.43 23.31 8.31
N LYS A 407 36.11 23.38 8.10
CA LYS A 407 35.28 22.18 7.85
C LYS A 407 35.76 21.41 6.61
N ASP A 408 36.23 22.12 5.58
CA ASP A 408 36.56 21.52 4.29
C ASP A 408 37.90 20.76 4.31
N ASP A 409 38.79 21.06 5.25
CA ASP A 409 40.03 20.32 5.45
C ASP A 409 39.79 18.88 5.92
N LEU A 410 38.70 18.67 6.68
CA LEU A 410 38.32 17.37 7.20
C LEU A 410 37.35 16.61 6.29
N LYS A 411 36.66 17.30 5.38
CA LYS A 411 35.71 16.63 4.46
C LYS A 411 36.44 15.64 3.55
N PRO A 412 35.83 14.47 3.29
CA PRO A 412 36.36 13.55 2.30
C PRO A 412 36.28 14.17 0.89
N LYS A 413 37.30 13.92 0.06
CA LYS A 413 37.34 14.39 -1.34
C LYS A 413 37.37 13.21 -2.29
N LEU A 414 36.78 13.37 -3.48
CA LEU A 414 36.59 12.28 -4.44
C LEU A 414 37.89 11.70 -4.98
N ASP A 415 38.92 12.52 -5.11
CA ASP A 415 40.28 12.14 -5.49
C ASP A 415 40.98 11.27 -4.43
N GLU A 416 40.42 11.16 -3.22
CA GLU A 416 40.97 10.35 -2.13
C GLU A 416 40.33 8.96 -2.03
N VAL A 417 39.38 8.62 -2.91
CA VAL A 417 38.78 7.27 -2.98
C VAL A 417 39.89 6.27 -3.38
N PRO A 418 40.09 5.18 -2.63
CA PRO A 418 41.18 4.24 -2.91
C PRO A 418 41.03 3.56 -4.28
N GLU A 419 42.17 3.29 -4.91
CA GLU A 419 42.24 2.40 -6.09
C GLU A 419 41.50 1.08 -5.81
N GLY A 420 40.64 0.65 -6.73
CA GLY A 420 39.80 -0.54 -6.58
C GLY A 420 38.40 -0.29 -6.02
N TRP A 421 38.04 0.96 -5.71
CA TRP A 421 36.67 1.39 -5.37
C TRP A 421 36.14 2.42 -6.37
N GLU A 422 34.87 2.30 -6.73
CA GLU A 422 34.14 3.31 -7.49
C GLU A 422 33.03 3.91 -6.63
N GLN A 423 32.83 5.23 -6.75
CA GLN A 423 31.67 5.89 -6.16
C GLN A 423 30.49 5.81 -7.11
N ARG A 424 29.31 5.46 -6.59
CA ARG A 424 28.05 5.42 -7.33
C ARG A 424 26.95 6.15 -6.59
N THR A 425 25.99 6.67 -7.34
CA THR A 425 24.76 7.25 -6.77
C THR A 425 23.65 6.24 -6.88
N SER A 426 23.01 5.92 -5.75
CA SER A 426 21.83 5.06 -5.73
C SER A 426 20.68 5.71 -6.47
N ARG A 427 20.13 4.99 -7.46
CA ARG A 427 18.97 5.43 -8.23
C ARG A 427 17.71 5.64 -7.37
N HIS A 428 17.61 4.92 -6.26
CA HIS A 428 16.42 4.93 -5.41
C HIS A 428 16.57 5.84 -4.18
N LEU A 429 17.79 6.01 -3.68
CA LEU A 429 18.00 6.80 -2.46
C LEU A 429 18.56 8.19 -2.75
N ASN A 430 19.06 8.42 -3.97
CA ASN A 430 19.85 9.60 -4.32
C ASN A 430 20.96 9.87 -3.27
N LEU A 431 21.59 8.78 -2.84
CA LEU A 431 22.68 8.74 -1.87
C LEU A 431 23.90 8.08 -2.51
N GLN A 432 25.08 8.55 -2.12
CA GLN A 432 26.34 8.01 -2.60
C GLN A 432 26.71 6.74 -1.82
N TYR A 433 27.16 5.72 -2.55
CA TYR A 433 27.75 4.50 -2.00
C TYR A 433 29.00 4.13 -2.78
N PHE A 434 29.80 3.22 -2.22
CA PHE A 434 31.05 2.76 -2.81
C PHE A 434 30.93 1.29 -3.19
N GLN A 435 31.40 0.93 -4.38
CA GLN A 435 31.40 -0.42 -4.90
C GLN A 435 32.84 -0.86 -5.20
N SER A 436 33.21 -2.06 -4.76
CA SER A 436 34.52 -2.62 -5.07
C SER A 436 34.57 -3.11 -6.52
N LEU A 437 35.63 -2.73 -7.23
CA LEU A 437 35.94 -3.15 -8.59
C LEU A 437 36.56 -4.56 -8.63
N GLU A 438 37.32 -4.93 -7.60
CA GLU A 438 38.04 -6.21 -7.51
C GLU A 438 37.17 -7.33 -6.93
N ALA A 439 36.33 -7.02 -5.94
CA ALA A 439 35.42 -7.97 -5.32
C ALA A 439 34.01 -7.76 -5.87
N ALA A 440 33.65 -8.52 -6.91
CA ALA A 440 32.36 -8.45 -7.58
C ALA A 440 31.20 -8.39 -6.56
N GLY A 441 30.54 -7.22 -6.48
CA GLY A 441 29.31 -7.02 -5.70
C GLY A 441 29.48 -6.57 -4.24
N LYS A 442 30.69 -6.32 -3.73
CA LYS A 442 30.82 -5.69 -2.39
C LYS A 442 30.50 -4.19 -2.48
N MET A 443 29.36 -3.81 -1.92
CA MET A 443 28.94 -2.42 -1.74
C MET A 443 29.05 -2.00 -0.27
N GLN A 444 29.39 -0.74 -0.03
CA GLN A 444 29.36 -0.14 1.31
C GLN A 444 28.96 1.34 1.24
N TRP A 445 28.29 1.80 2.29
CA TRP A 445 27.87 3.20 2.46
C TRP A 445 28.89 4.03 3.24
N GLU A 446 29.82 3.35 3.91
CA GLU A 446 30.96 3.97 4.59
C GLU A 446 32.05 4.29 3.57
N TRP A 447 32.69 5.44 3.73
CA TRP A 447 33.76 5.86 2.83
C TRP A 447 34.95 4.89 2.93
N PRO A 448 35.43 4.32 1.80
CA PRO A 448 36.54 3.38 1.80
C PRO A 448 37.82 4.09 2.25
N LEU A 449 38.46 3.58 3.31
CA LEU A 449 39.74 4.10 3.78
C LEU A 449 40.91 3.49 2.96
N PRO A 450 41.84 4.30 2.42
CA PRO A 450 43.06 3.80 1.81
C PRO A 450 43.85 2.92 2.77
N LYS A 451 44.45 1.83 2.28
CA LYS A 451 45.30 0.92 3.08
C LYS A 451 46.46 1.62 3.80
N LYS A 452 46.88 2.79 3.32
CA LYS A 452 47.97 3.61 3.85
C LYS A 452 47.54 4.59 4.97
N LEU A 453 46.23 4.84 5.14
CA LEU A 453 45.76 5.67 6.25
C LEU A 453 45.63 4.80 7.51
N LEU A 454 46.17 5.29 8.62
CA LEU A 454 46.02 4.66 9.92
C LEU A 454 44.54 4.71 10.32
N PRO A 455 43.85 3.58 10.53
CA PRO A 455 42.46 3.59 10.93
C PRO A 455 42.33 4.19 12.34
N TRP A 456 41.43 5.15 12.51
CA TRP A 456 41.19 5.83 13.80
C TRP A 456 40.68 4.87 14.91
N ARG A 457 40.17 3.68 14.53
CA ARG A 457 39.75 2.61 15.45
C ARG A 457 40.15 1.23 14.91
N LYS A 458 41.19 0.60 15.46
CA LYS A 458 41.36 -0.86 15.40
C LYS A 458 41.78 -1.43 16.75
N GLY A 459 40.78 -1.78 17.56
CA GLY A 459 40.96 -2.60 18.76
C GLY A 459 41.81 -1.96 19.88
N PRO A 460 41.85 -2.61 21.06
CA PRO A 460 42.60 -2.16 22.23
C PRO A 460 44.12 -2.07 22.01
N ASP A 461 44.63 -2.54 20.86
CA ASP A 461 46.04 -2.51 20.48
C ASP A 461 46.41 -1.35 19.53
N ALA A 462 45.48 -0.43 19.23
CA ALA A 462 45.71 0.72 18.33
C ALA A 462 46.61 1.84 18.89
N THR A 463 47.33 1.61 19.99
CA THR A 463 48.30 2.58 20.53
C THR A 463 49.53 2.76 19.62
N ASP A 464 49.88 1.75 18.82
CA ASP A 464 51.21 1.54 18.21
C ASP A 464 51.72 2.57 17.18
N HIS A 465 51.02 3.67 16.92
CA HIS A 465 51.36 4.57 15.80
C HIS A 465 51.41 6.07 16.13
N LEU A 466 51.44 6.45 17.40
CA LEU A 466 51.72 7.83 17.78
C LEU A 466 53.23 8.14 17.58
N CYS A 467 53.57 9.31 17.01
CA CYS A 467 54.96 9.79 16.95
C CYS A 467 55.64 9.75 18.33
N GLN A 468 54.86 10.03 19.38
CA GLN A 468 55.27 9.87 20.76
C GLN A 468 55.72 8.43 21.10
N GLN A 469 54.96 7.41 20.70
CA GLN A 469 55.31 6.02 21.01
C GLN A 469 56.60 5.61 20.29
N ARG A 470 56.83 6.07 19.06
CA ARG A 470 58.12 5.85 18.38
C ARG A 470 59.29 6.49 19.14
N ASP A 471 59.11 7.70 19.66
CA ASP A 471 60.15 8.38 20.45
C ASP A 471 60.39 7.67 21.79
N GLU A 472 59.31 7.22 22.44
CA GLU A 472 59.39 6.40 23.64
C GLU A 472 60.13 5.10 23.33
N ASP A 473 59.72 4.34 22.32
CA ASP A 473 60.35 3.08 21.91
C ASP A 473 61.82 3.26 21.50
N SER A 474 62.19 4.39 20.88
CA SER A 474 63.59 4.74 20.62
C SER A 474 64.35 4.93 21.93
N LEU A 475 63.82 5.72 22.86
CA LEU A 475 64.45 5.95 24.16
C LEU A 475 64.57 4.65 24.98
N LEU A 476 63.52 3.83 24.93
CA LEU A 476 63.44 2.55 25.61
C LEU A 476 64.41 1.56 24.98
N SER A 477 64.42 1.38 23.66
CA SER A 477 65.32 0.42 23.00
C SER A 477 66.80 0.70 23.24
N GLU A 478 67.20 1.98 23.34
CA GLU A 478 68.56 2.41 23.71
C GLU A 478 68.97 1.96 25.13
N HIS A 479 68.01 1.85 26.06
CA HIS A 479 68.30 1.64 27.48
C HIS A 479 67.63 0.39 28.12
N LYS A 480 66.80 -0.36 27.38
CA LYS A 480 65.98 -1.47 27.92
C LYS A 480 66.84 -2.60 28.50
N LYS A 481 67.96 -2.93 27.85
CA LYS A 481 68.90 -3.96 28.31
C LYS A 481 69.71 -3.55 29.54
N THR A 482 69.87 -2.24 29.78
CA THR A 482 70.68 -1.71 30.89
C THR A 482 69.84 -1.36 32.12
N LEU A 483 68.52 -1.22 31.94
CA LEU A 483 67.57 -0.83 32.97
C LEU A 483 66.59 -1.96 33.34
N SER A 484 66.89 -3.21 32.98
CA SER A 484 66.06 -4.38 33.26
C SER A 484 66.49 -5.08 34.55
N GLY A 485 65.91 -4.68 35.68
CA GLY A 485 66.06 -5.39 36.94
C GLY A 485 65.04 -4.97 38.00
N PRO A 486 65.02 -5.64 39.16
CA PRO A 486 64.02 -5.44 40.18
C PRO A 486 64.01 -3.98 40.68
N LYS A 487 62.83 -3.45 40.96
CA LYS A 487 62.69 -2.11 41.55
C LYS A 487 63.24 -2.14 42.98
N GLY A 488 64.27 -1.35 43.25
CA GLY A 488 64.68 -1.05 44.63
C GLY A 488 63.72 -0.03 45.28
N ARG A 489 63.94 0.28 46.57
CA ARG A 489 63.19 1.35 47.27
C ARG A 489 63.30 2.71 46.57
N ARG A 490 64.37 2.95 45.79
CA ARG A 490 64.56 4.17 45.02
C ARG A 490 64.53 3.86 43.53
N PRO A 491 63.74 4.56 42.70
CA PRO A 491 63.55 4.19 41.29
C PRO A 491 64.82 4.25 40.43
N TYR A 492 65.81 5.05 40.83
CA TYR A 492 67.07 5.25 40.10
C TYR A 492 68.22 4.35 40.59
N LEU A 493 67.97 3.45 41.55
CA LEU A 493 68.93 2.46 42.04
C LEU A 493 68.49 1.03 41.69
N GLU A 494 69.47 0.21 41.33
CA GLU A 494 69.29 -1.24 41.15
C GLU A 494 70.35 -1.98 41.95
N GLY A 495 69.95 -2.57 43.09
CA GLY A 495 70.91 -3.09 44.07
C GLY A 495 71.83 -1.98 44.58
N GLN A 496 73.14 -2.14 44.39
CA GLN A 496 74.16 -1.13 44.69
C GLN A 496 74.59 -0.33 43.46
N ARG A 497 73.78 -0.23 42.40
CA ARG A 497 74.16 0.52 41.18
C ARG A 497 73.27 1.74 40.97
N CYS A 498 73.89 2.88 40.66
CA CYS A 498 73.21 4.09 40.23
C CYS A 498 72.89 4.03 38.73
N LEU A 499 71.60 4.02 38.37
CA LEU A 499 71.15 3.95 36.99
C LEU A 499 71.32 5.29 36.23
N LEU A 500 71.44 6.41 36.94
CA LEU A 500 71.67 7.72 36.33
C LEU A 500 73.10 7.84 35.80
N CYS A 501 74.07 7.36 36.58
CA CYS A 501 75.50 7.49 36.29
C CYS A 501 76.16 6.19 35.80
N MET A 502 75.46 5.05 35.91
CA MET A 502 75.92 3.71 35.57
C MET A 502 77.12 3.20 36.38
N ARG A 503 77.31 3.72 37.60
CA ARG A 503 78.38 3.34 38.54
C ARG A 503 77.81 2.68 39.79
N ASP A 504 78.69 2.05 40.57
CA ASP A 504 78.33 1.57 41.90
C ASP A 504 77.97 2.75 42.80
N ALA A 505 76.91 2.58 43.58
CA ALA A 505 76.31 3.55 44.48
C ALA A 505 77.00 3.52 45.84
N ASP A 506 78.32 3.69 45.84
CA ASP A 506 79.12 3.89 47.05
C ASP A 506 79.04 5.35 47.53
N ASP A 507 79.48 5.61 48.76
CA ASP A 507 79.40 6.94 49.37
C ASP A 507 80.16 8.00 48.56
N ILE A 508 81.26 7.60 47.90
CA ILE A 508 82.11 8.46 47.07
C ILE A 508 81.35 8.89 45.81
N HIS A 509 80.71 7.94 45.12
CA HIS A 509 79.91 8.21 43.93
C HIS A 509 78.68 9.07 44.25
N MET A 510 77.97 8.73 45.32
CA MET A 510 76.75 9.44 45.71
C MET A 510 77.05 10.90 46.13
N ALA A 511 78.25 11.18 46.64
CA ALA A 511 78.74 12.53 46.92
C ALA A 511 79.36 13.25 45.71
N SER A 512 79.50 12.58 44.56
CA SER A 512 80.18 13.15 43.39
C SER A 512 79.38 14.30 42.73
N ARG A 513 80.11 15.23 42.11
CA ARG A 513 79.54 16.33 41.33
C ARG A 513 78.69 15.83 40.16
N GLU A 514 79.13 14.75 39.51
CA GLU A 514 78.42 14.12 38.39
C GLU A 514 77.06 13.58 38.84
N HIS A 515 77.02 12.82 39.94
CA HIS A 515 75.77 12.32 40.52
C HIS A 515 74.84 13.47 40.92
N SER A 516 75.38 14.49 41.60
CA SER A 516 74.63 15.68 41.98
C SER A 516 74.00 16.38 40.78
N GLN A 517 74.71 16.46 39.64
CA GLN A 517 74.19 17.03 38.40
C GLN A 517 73.06 16.19 37.79
N GLN A 518 73.18 14.86 37.75
CA GLN A 518 72.09 14.00 37.28
C GLN A 518 70.87 14.05 38.21
N MET A 519 71.09 14.17 39.52
CA MET A 519 70.03 14.35 40.51
C MET A 519 69.32 15.70 40.40
N MET A 520 70.01 16.76 39.95
CA MET A 520 69.35 18.02 39.61
C MET A 520 68.35 17.83 38.45
N TYR A 521 68.73 17.11 37.39
CA TYR A 521 67.80 16.78 36.32
C TYR A 521 66.64 15.90 36.80
N TRP A 522 66.91 14.90 37.66
CA TRP A 522 65.86 14.09 38.27
C TRP A 522 64.85 14.93 39.05
N LYS A 523 65.34 15.87 39.88
CA LYS A 523 64.50 16.81 40.63
C LYS A 523 63.67 17.67 39.69
N GLN A 524 64.27 18.24 38.64
CA GLN A 524 63.55 19.04 37.65
C GLN A 524 62.42 18.25 36.97
N LEU A 525 62.64 16.96 36.66
CA LEU A 525 61.60 16.09 36.10
C LEU A 525 60.49 15.80 37.11
N SER A 526 60.84 15.61 38.38
CA SER A 526 59.85 15.44 39.47
C SER A 526 59.02 16.71 39.68
N ASP A 527 59.64 17.90 39.70
CA ASP A 527 58.95 19.18 39.83
C ASP A 527 57.98 19.42 38.65
N ARG A 528 58.38 19.05 37.44
CA ARG A 528 57.52 19.11 36.24
C ARG A 528 56.35 18.14 36.33
N LEU A 529 56.59 16.92 36.80
CA LEU A 529 55.54 15.94 37.07
C LEU A 529 54.55 16.47 38.12
N ALA A 530 55.04 17.14 39.17
CA ALA A 530 54.22 17.77 40.20
C ALA A 530 53.22 18.78 39.60
N MET A 531 53.69 19.61 38.65
CA MET A 531 52.83 20.58 37.97
C MET A 531 51.71 19.90 37.19
N VAL A 532 52.00 18.78 36.51
CA VAL A 532 50.97 18.01 35.80
C VAL A 532 49.98 17.38 36.78
N CYS A 533 50.44 16.84 37.92
CA CYS A 533 49.56 16.34 38.98
C CYS A 533 48.67 17.44 39.58
N LEU A 534 49.21 18.63 39.80
CA LEU A 534 48.43 19.79 40.27
C LEU A 534 47.39 20.23 39.23
N ASP A 535 47.75 20.25 37.94
CA ASP A 535 46.81 20.56 36.87
C ASP A 535 45.69 19.53 36.76
N PHE A 536 46.00 18.25 36.98
CA PHE A 536 45.00 17.19 37.06
C PHE A 536 44.02 17.39 38.22
N ARG A 537 44.51 17.75 39.42
CA ARG A 537 43.68 17.98 40.62
C ARG A 537 42.69 19.14 40.49
N LYS A 538 42.92 20.07 39.55
CA LYS A 538 41.99 21.18 39.28
C LYS A 538 40.75 20.74 38.49
N VAL A 539 40.73 19.50 38.01
CA VAL A 539 39.64 18.95 37.21
C VAL A 539 38.59 18.32 38.13
N SER A 540 37.30 18.60 37.88
CA SER A 540 36.18 18.00 38.61
C SER A 540 36.11 16.47 38.42
N HIS A 541 35.70 15.74 39.48
CA HIS A 541 35.77 14.26 39.57
C HIS A 541 34.41 13.56 39.50
N GLN A 542 33.39 14.19 38.96
CA GLN A 542 32.06 13.59 38.89
C GLN A 542 31.69 13.36 37.43
N ASP A 543 32.02 12.19 36.87
CA ASP A 543 31.33 11.62 35.70
C ASP A 543 31.90 10.26 35.23
N LYS A 544 31.23 9.71 34.21
CA LYS A 544 31.45 8.40 33.57
C LYS A 544 32.89 8.21 33.05
N PRO A 545 33.37 6.95 32.94
CA PRO A 545 34.68 6.64 32.37
C PRO A 545 34.81 7.15 30.93
N GLN A 546 35.93 7.80 30.62
CA GLN A 546 36.24 8.34 29.29
C GLN A 546 37.38 7.56 28.65
N THR A 547 37.09 6.88 27.53
CA THR A 547 38.10 6.15 26.79
C THR A 547 39.21 7.07 26.28
N GLY A 548 40.46 6.69 26.50
CA GLY A 548 41.63 7.42 26.02
C GLY A 548 42.17 8.47 27.00
N LEU A 549 41.61 8.58 28.21
CA LEU A 549 42.08 9.49 29.26
C LEU A 549 43.53 9.18 29.64
N THR A 550 43.85 7.91 29.89
CA THR A 550 45.21 7.48 30.25
C THR A 550 46.23 7.80 29.14
N THR A 551 45.84 7.58 27.87
CA THR A 551 46.68 7.90 26.70
C THR A 551 46.94 9.40 26.59
N ALA A 552 45.92 10.22 26.79
CA ALA A 552 46.05 11.68 26.77
C ALA A 552 47.02 12.16 27.87
N TRP A 553 46.85 11.72 29.11
CA TRP A 553 47.73 12.15 30.20
C TRP A 553 49.16 11.59 30.09
N ARG A 554 49.34 10.34 29.63
CA ARG A 554 50.68 9.83 29.27
C ARG A 554 51.35 10.70 28.22
N GLY A 555 50.59 11.22 27.25
CA GLY A 555 51.05 12.19 26.27
C GLY A 555 51.54 13.49 26.86
N GLU A 556 50.72 14.10 27.70
CA GLU A 556 51.04 15.37 28.35
C GLU A 556 52.25 15.24 29.28
N LEU A 557 52.34 14.13 30.02
CA LEU A 557 53.50 13.82 30.84
C LEU A 557 54.77 13.75 30.01
N TRP A 558 54.74 13.02 28.89
CA TRP A 558 55.89 12.92 28.00
C TRP A 558 56.32 14.28 27.44
N GLN A 559 55.35 15.10 27.03
CA GLN A 559 55.61 16.45 26.53
C GLN A 559 56.13 17.41 27.61
N ALA A 560 55.64 17.29 28.84
CA ALA A 560 56.13 18.06 29.99
C ALA A 560 57.58 17.72 30.34
N LEU A 561 58.06 16.51 30.05
CA LEU A 561 59.44 16.10 30.33
C LEU A 561 60.45 16.55 29.25
N LYS A 562 60.00 16.83 28.02
CA LYS A 562 60.82 17.23 26.85
C LYS A 562 61.01 18.75 26.68
N VAL A 563 61.26 19.48 27.77
CA VAL A 563 61.40 20.96 27.73
C VAL A 563 62.84 21.38 28.00
N ASP A 564 63.27 22.48 27.39
CA ASP A 564 64.61 23.08 27.47
C ASP A 564 64.97 23.60 28.89
N PRO A 565 66.21 23.40 29.40
CA PRO A 565 67.27 22.51 28.89
C PRO A 565 66.83 21.04 28.95
N SER A 566 67.06 20.32 27.85
CA SER A 566 66.68 18.91 27.78
C SER A 566 67.52 18.08 28.77
N PRO A 567 66.88 17.23 29.60
CA PRO A 567 67.62 16.33 30.47
C PRO A 567 68.45 15.35 29.62
N PRO A 568 69.59 14.84 30.12
CA PRO A 568 70.33 13.78 29.45
C PRO A 568 69.40 12.60 29.15
N ARG A 569 69.45 12.05 27.92
CA ARG A 569 68.56 10.95 27.46
C ARG A 569 68.49 9.80 28.46
N ARG A 570 69.63 9.44 29.09
CA ARG A 570 69.68 8.40 30.13
C ARG A 570 68.82 8.73 31.35
N VAL A 571 68.91 9.94 31.90
CA VAL A 571 68.11 10.36 33.06
C VAL A 571 66.63 10.34 32.71
N LEU A 572 66.26 10.86 31.53
CA LEU A 572 64.90 10.80 31.02
C LEU A 572 64.40 9.35 30.86
N ALA A 573 65.24 8.46 30.33
CA ALA A 573 64.91 7.04 30.16
C ALA A 573 64.65 6.36 31.50
N VAL A 574 65.56 6.53 32.48
CA VAL A 574 65.41 5.97 33.83
C VAL A 574 64.15 6.52 34.50
N PHE A 575 63.92 7.84 34.43
CA PHE A 575 62.75 8.48 35.01
C PHE A 575 61.44 7.93 34.41
N TRP A 576 61.36 7.88 33.08
CA TRP A 576 60.19 7.35 32.37
C TRP A 576 59.93 5.87 32.69
N LEU A 577 60.96 5.02 32.63
CA LEU A 577 60.87 3.58 32.86
C LEU A 577 60.58 3.18 34.30
N ARG A 578 61.15 3.89 35.27
CA ARG A 578 61.15 3.44 36.68
C ARG A 578 60.18 4.22 37.56
N ALA A 579 59.90 5.49 37.26
CA ALA A 579 58.99 6.32 38.05
C ALA A 579 57.60 6.47 37.41
N VAL A 580 57.52 6.67 36.08
CA VAL A 580 56.25 7.03 35.42
C VAL A 580 55.52 5.82 34.84
N LEU A 581 56.10 5.12 33.87
CA LEU A 581 55.44 4.03 33.14
C LEU A 581 54.85 2.93 34.03
N PRO A 582 55.55 2.44 35.09
CA PRO A 582 55.02 1.34 35.87
C PRO A 582 53.76 1.69 36.65
N GLN A 583 53.55 2.97 36.98
CA GLN A 583 52.33 3.42 37.65
C GLN A 583 51.19 3.54 36.64
N LEU A 584 51.48 3.91 35.39
CA LEU A 584 50.48 4.01 34.33
C LEU A 584 50.13 2.67 33.65
N ALA A 585 50.96 1.62 33.84
CA ALA A 585 50.84 0.33 33.17
C ALA A 585 50.24 -0.80 34.04
N ALA A 586 49.90 -0.54 35.30
CA ALA A 586 49.37 -1.55 36.21
C ALA A 586 47.96 -2.03 35.78
N PRO A 587 47.70 -3.36 35.68
CA PRO A 587 46.38 -3.87 35.32
C PRO A 587 45.51 -4.14 36.55
N THR A 588 44.42 -3.37 36.77
CA THR A 588 43.05 -3.78 37.24
C THR A 588 42.28 -2.63 37.92
N PRO A 589 40.93 -2.68 37.99
CA PRO A 589 39.91 -2.62 36.95
C PRO A 589 39.37 -1.17 36.76
N SER A 590 38.86 -0.83 35.57
CA SER A 590 38.16 0.44 35.21
C SER A 590 38.97 1.73 34.94
N HIS A 591 40.27 1.64 34.68
CA HIS A 591 41.25 2.77 34.65
C HIS A 591 41.03 3.99 33.73
N ASP A 592 39.92 4.09 33.02
CA ASP A 592 39.55 5.30 32.30
C ASP A 592 38.64 6.23 33.13
N THR A 593 38.73 6.15 34.46
CA THR A 593 38.08 7.11 35.37
C THR A 593 39.08 8.13 35.88
N THR A 594 38.62 9.35 36.13
CA THR A 594 39.45 10.45 36.63
C THR A 594 40.04 10.12 38.01
N THR A 595 39.27 9.49 38.91
CA THR A 595 39.73 9.12 40.26
C THR A 595 40.83 8.06 40.26
N GLY A 596 40.71 7.02 39.41
CA GLY A 596 41.73 5.98 39.30
C GLY A 596 43.04 6.51 38.73
N LEU A 597 42.96 7.33 37.67
CA LEU A 597 44.14 7.94 37.07
C LEU A 597 44.84 8.93 38.03
N GLN A 598 44.08 9.66 38.85
CA GLN A 598 44.65 10.56 39.86
C GLN A 598 45.60 9.85 40.83
N ALA A 599 45.15 8.72 41.38
CA ALA A 599 45.94 7.95 42.33
C ALA A 599 47.26 7.48 41.69
N LEU A 600 47.20 6.99 40.45
CA LEU A 600 48.39 6.57 39.71
C LEU A 600 49.36 7.73 39.42
N LEU A 601 48.85 8.91 39.07
CA LEU A 601 49.67 10.11 38.86
C LEU A 601 50.32 10.60 40.17
N ASP A 602 49.59 10.57 41.28
CA ASP A 602 50.10 10.94 42.60
C ASP A 602 51.16 9.94 43.10
N GLU A 603 50.98 8.64 42.85
CA GLU A 603 51.98 7.61 43.12
C GLU A 603 53.24 7.78 42.26
N ALA A 604 53.09 8.12 40.98
CA ALA A 604 54.21 8.42 40.10
C ALA A 604 55.01 9.64 40.59
N PHE A 605 54.31 10.70 41.02
CA PHE A 605 54.96 11.87 41.61
C PHE A 605 55.67 11.52 42.92
N THR A 606 55.01 10.79 43.81
CA THR A 606 55.60 10.36 45.09
C THR A 606 56.89 9.57 44.83
N ALA A 607 56.83 8.55 43.97
CA ALA A 607 57.99 7.75 43.58
C ALA A 607 59.11 8.59 42.95
N ALA A 608 58.78 9.60 42.15
CA ALA A 608 59.76 10.52 41.56
C ALA A 608 60.40 11.47 42.61
N SER A 609 59.63 11.89 43.61
CA SER A 609 60.00 12.91 44.60
C SER A 609 60.80 12.38 45.79
N GLU A 610 60.94 11.05 45.94
CA GLU A 610 61.76 10.41 46.97
C GLU A 610 63.25 10.72 46.78
N MET A 611 63.64 11.92 47.18
CA MET A 611 65.03 12.39 47.13
C MET A 611 65.85 11.71 48.24
N PRO A 612 67.06 11.21 47.95
CA PRO A 612 68.06 11.07 48.99
C PRO A 612 68.39 12.47 49.53
N LYS A 613 68.44 12.63 50.85
CA LYS A 613 69.16 13.76 51.44
C LYS A 613 70.64 13.58 51.07
N VAL A 614 71.10 14.32 50.07
CA VAL A 614 72.54 14.52 49.87
C VAL A 614 72.91 15.62 50.85
N ASP A 615 73.42 15.24 52.02
CA ASP A 615 73.92 16.20 53.00
C ASP A 615 75.05 16.99 52.33
N ALA A 616 74.82 18.29 52.14
CA ALA A 616 75.72 19.20 51.42
C ALA A 616 77.13 19.32 52.05
N MET A 617 77.39 18.68 53.19
CA MET A 617 78.63 18.75 53.95
C MET A 617 79.82 17.97 53.34
N VAL A 618 79.63 17.17 52.29
CA VAL A 618 80.74 16.34 51.74
C VAL A 618 81.46 17.00 50.55
N VAL A 619 80.86 17.99 49.89
CA VAL A 619 81.50 18.66 48.75
C VAL A 619 82.66 19.58 49.17
N GLU A 620 82.64 20.13 50.40
CA GLU A 620 83.76 20.91 50.91
C GLU A 620 84.99 20.06 51.28
N LYS A 621 84.82 18.77 51.60
CA LYS A 621 85.97 17.90 51.94
C LYS A 621 86.74 17.38 50.72
N ALA A 622 86.14 17.38 49.53
CA ALA A 622 86.81 16.94 48.30
C ALA A 622 87.53 18.08 47.56
N GLN A 623 87.41 19.33 48.03
CA GLN A 623 88.17 20.48 47.50
C GLN A 623 89.49 20.73 48.25
N GLY A 624 89.80 19.91 49.26
CA GLY A 624 90.99 20.05 50.11
C GLY A 624 91.83 18.79 50.26
N ALA A 625 91.90 17.92 49.23
CA ALA A 625 92.81 16.77 49.20
C ALA A 625 93.49 16.62 47.83
#